data_AF-A0A561UQ25-F1
#
_entry.id   AF-A0A561UQ25-F1
#
_cell.length_a   1.000
_cell.length_b   1.000
_cell.length_c   1.000
_cell.angle_alpha   90.00
_cell.angle_beta   90.00
_cell.angle_gamma   90.00
#
_symmetry.space_group_name_H-M   'P 1'
#
loop_
_entity.id
_entity.type
_entity.pdbx_description
1 polymer ?
#
loop_
_entity_poly.entity_id
_entity_poly.type
_entity_poly.pdbx_seq_one_letter_code
_entity_poly.pdbx_strand_id
1 'polypeptide(L)'
;MPLPDEPAPVERGETVPDERGGSGAAVARKAPAVAKRDATVIVAGGTSDSHTWNLVFLQLLLEELGFDVVNLGPCVPTELLVRESLAHRPALLVVSSVNGHGYQDGIRMIGKVRERAELRAVPAVIGGKLGIEGAQSAEQLAELIAAGYDAVFDDGAEGIASFQRLLDSLPQRVLT
;
A
#
# COMPACT_ATOMS: atom_id res chain seq x y z
N MET A 1 -30.23 49.37 -12.83
CA MET A 1 -29.00 48.67 -13.27
C MET A 1 -29.44 47.73 -14.38
N PRO A 2 -29.14 48.02 -15.66
CA PRO A 2 -29.59 47.18 -16.77
C PRO A 2 -28.74 45.90 -16.86
N LEU A 3 -29.40 44.82 -17.26
CA LEU A 3 -28.83 43.49 -17.55
C LEU A 3 -27.90 43.57 -18.79
N PRO A 4 -26.89 42.69 -18.93
CA PRO A 4 -26.11 42.59 -20.17
C PRO A 4 -26.86 41.82 -21.26
N ASP A 5 -26.74 42.31 -22.50
CA ASP A 5 -27.32 41.74 -23.72
C ASP A 5 -26.72 40.37 -24.11
N GLU A 6 -27.56 39.44 -24.55
CA GLU A 6 -27.20 38.18 -25.21
C GLU A 6 -26.77 38.42 -26.68
N PRO A 7 -25.93 37.55 -27.29
CA PRO A 7 -25.16 37.87 -28.48
C PRO A 7 -25.88 37.53 -29.80
N ALA A 8 -25.48 38.21 -30.88
CA ALA A 8 -25.85 37.86 -32.25
C ALA A 8 -24.77 37.00 -32.96
N PRO A 9 -25.15 36.05 -33.84
CA PRO A 9 -24.27 35.01 -34.39
C PRO A 9 -23.74 35.38 -35.78
N VAL A 10 -22.56 34.86 -36.19
CA VAL A 10 -22.25 34.63 -37.62
C VAL A 10 -21.29 33.45 -37.80
N GLU A 11 -21.73 32.50 -38.62
CA GLU A 11 -21.00 31.34 -39.15
C GLU A 11 -19.92 31.69 -40.18
N ARG A 12 -18.81 30.95 -40.15
CA ARG A 12 -17.94 30.59 -41.29
C ARG A 12 -17.33 29.23 -40.88
N GLY A 13 -17.51 28.10 -41.54
CA GLY A 13 -17.50 27.85 -42.98
C GLY A 13 -16.10 27.39 -43.37
N GLU A 14 -15.74 26.12 -43.12
CA GLU A 14 -14.52 25.51 -43.65
C GLU A 14 -14.71 24.00 -43.86
N THR A 15 -14.70 23.62 -45.14
CA THR A 15 -14.67 22.25 -45.65
C THR A 15 -13.27 21.66 -45.47
N VAL A 16 -13.17 20.50 -44.81
CA VAL A 16 -11.93 19.73 -44.71
C VAL A 16 -12.03 18.48 -45.61
N PRO A 17 -11.04 18.18 -46.46
CA PRO A 17 -11.06 17.06 -47.39
C PRO A 17 -10.71 15.71 -46.75
N ASP A 18 -11.18 14.64 -47.41
CA ASP A 18 -10.92 13.21 -47.20
C ASP A 18 -9.44 12.87 -47.43
N GLU A 19 -8.74 12.41 -46.39
CA GLU A 19 -7.43 11.77 -46.50
C GLU A 19 -7.49 10.34 -45.92
N ARG A 20 -7.67 9.39 -46.83
CA ARG A 20 -7.35 7.98 -46.64
C ARG A 20 -5.85 7.79 -46.47
N GLY A 21 -5.44 7.03 -45.47
CA GLY A 21 -4.20 6.25 -45.52
C GLY A 21 -3.37 6.28 -44.23
N GLY A 22 -3.37 5.18 -43.49
CA GLY A 22 -2.46 5.01 -42.36
C GLY A 22 -2.82 3.85 -41.45
N SER A 23 -2.80 2.62 -41.98
CA SER A 23 -2.77 1.40 -41.17
C SER A 23 -1.45 1.36 -40.39
N GLY A 24 -1.44 2.01 -39.23
CA GLY A 24 -0.45 1.81 -38.19
C GLY A 24 -1.14 1.09 -37.04
N ALA A 25 -1.26 -0.24 -37.14
CA ALA A 25 -1.56 -1.05 -35.97
C ALA A 25 -0.42 -0.83 -34.98
N ALA A 26 -0.59 0.12 -34.06
CA ALA A 26 0.23 0.22 -32.88
C ALA A 26 0.06 -1.09 -32.14
N VAL A 27 1.04 -1.98 -32.29
CA VAL A 27 1.13 -3.20 -31.50
C VAL A 27 1.29 -2.72 -30.06
N ALA A 28 0.17 -2.70 -29.33
CA ALA A 28 0.17 -2.51 -27.90
C ALA A 28 1.11 -3.58 -27.35
N ARG A 29 2.31 -3.15 -26.92
CA ARG A 29 3.23 -4.04 -26.23
C ARG A 29 2.47 -4.51 -25.00
N LYS A 30 2.05 -5.77 -25.01
CA LYS A 30 1.51 -6.43 -23.84
C LYS A 30 2.58 -6.30 -22.76
N ALA A 31 2.31 -5.48 -21.75
CA ALA A 31 3.17 -5.40 -20.58
C ALA A 31 3.43 -6.84 -20.12
N PRO A 32 4.69 -7.20 -19.79
CA PRO A 32 4.99 -8.56 -19.34
C PRO A 32 4.03 -8.90 -18.20
N ALA A 33 3.37 -10.05 -18.30
CA ALA A 33 2.51 -10.50 -17.21
C ALA A 33 3.38 -10.66 -15.97
N VAL A 34 3.05 -9.92 -14.91
CA VAL A 34 3.74 -10.05 -13.62
C VAL A 34 3.66 -11.51 -13.19
N ALA A 35 4.82 -12.13 -12.96
CA ALA A 35 4.86 -13.49 -12.47
C ALA A 35 4.25 -13.54 -11.06
N LYS A 36 3.16 -14.27 -10.89
CA LYS A 36 2.50 -14.44 -9.58
C LYS A 36 3.47 -15.14 -8.62
N ARG A 37 3.65 -14.56 -7.43
CA ARG A 37 4.40 -15.14 -6.32
C ARG A 37 3.50 -16.07 -5.52
N ASP A 38 4.03 -17.21 -5.06
CA ASP A 38 3.36 -18.07 -4.06
C ASP A 38 3.61 -17.55 -2.63
N ALA A 39 3.23 -16.30 -2.38
CA ALA A 39 3.46 -15.62 -1.12
C ALA A 39 2.30 -14.67 -0.81
N THR A 40 1.60 -14.94 0.31
CA THR A 40 0.55 -14.07 0.82
C THR A 40 1.13 -12.95 1.68
N VAL A 41 0.66 -11.72 1.48
CA VAL A 41 0.96 -10.56 2.31
C VAL A 41 -0.32 -10.09 2.97
N ILE A 42 -0.28 -9.90 4.29
CA ILE A 42 -1.40 -9.27 5.02
C ILE A 42 -1.14 -7.77 5.13
N VAL A 43 -2.14 -6.97 4.78
CA VAL A 43 -2.15 -5.51 4.97
C VAL A 43 -3.23 -5.15 5.99
N ALA A 44 -2.89 -4.36 7.00
CA ALA A 44 -3.82 -3.95 8.05
C ALA A 44 -3.62 -2.47 8.45
N GLY A 45 -4.72 -1.75 8.63
CA GLY A 45 -4.72 -0.45 9.29
C GLY A 45 -4.54 -0.57 10.81
N GLY A 46 -3.97 0.46 11.44
CA GLY A 46 -3.94 0.57 12.90
C GLY A 46 -5.34 0.54 13.53
N THR A 47 -5.45 0.10 14.79
CA THR A 47 -6.73 -0.03 15.50
C THR A 47 -7.54 1.26 15.56
N SER A 48 -6.87 2.41 15.62
CA SER A 48 -7.47 3.74 15.67
C SER A 48 -7.58 4.44 14.31
N ASP A 49 -7.12 3.79 13.24
CA ASP A 49 -6.90 4.43 11.95
C ASP A 49 -7.98 4.09 10.92
N SER A 50 -8.84 5.06 10.61
CA SER A 50 -9.94 4.92 9.66
C SER A 50 -9.55 5.18 8.19
N HIS A 51 -8.29 5.53 7.92
CA HIS A 51 -7.85 5.84 6.57
C HIS A 51 -7.76 4.58 5.71
N THR A 52 -8.22 4.68 4.47
CA THR A 52 -8.32 3.52 3.56
C THR A 52 -7.38 3.63 2.37
N TRP A 53 -7.02 4.83 1.93
CA TRP A 53 -6.28 5.02 0.68
C TRP A 53 -4.86 4.44 0.76
N ASN A 54 -4.16 4.62 1.88
CA ASN A 54 -2.86 3.98 2.13
C ASN A 54 -2.93 2.45 1.99
N LEU A 55 -4.03 1.83 2.45
CA LEU A 55 -4.23 0.39 2.36
C LEU A 55 -4.53 -0.07 0.93
N VAL A 56 -5.35 0.69 0.20
CA VAL A 56 -5.63 0.44 -1.22
C VAL A 56 -4.35 0.58 -2.05
N PHE A 57 -3.56 1.62 -1.80
CA PHE A 57 -2.27 1.83 -2.44
C PHE A 57 -1.32 0.64 -2.20
N LEU A 58 -1.15 0.22 -0.94
CA LEU A 58 -0.30 -0.92 -0.60
C LEU A 58 -0.78 -2.21 -1.26
N GLN A 59 -2.10 -2.45 -1.29
CA GLN A 59 -2.65 -3.60 -1.99
C GLN A 59 -2.30 -3.58 -3.48
N LEU A 60 -2.55 -2.47 -4.17
CA LEU A 60 -2.25 -2.35 -5.60
C LEU A 60 -0.75 -2.54 -5.88
N LEU A 61 0.12 -1.93 -5.08
CA LEU A 61 1.57 -2.08 -5.19
C LEU A 61 2.01 -3.55 -5.01
N LEU A 62 1.50 -4.22 -3.98
CA LEU A 62 1.87 -5.61 -3.68
C LEU A 62 1.33 -6.58 -4.74
N GLU A 63 0.11 -6.36 -5.22
CA GLU A 63 -0.48 -7.14 -6.32
C GLU A 63 0.29 -6.93 -7.63
N GLU A 64 0.72 -5.70 -7.93
CA GLU A 64 1.59 -5.38 -9.08
C GLU A 64 2.96 -6.06 -8.98
N LEU A 65 3.45 -6.33 -7.77
CA LEU A 65 4.66 -7.11 -7.52
C LEU A 65 4.41 -8.64 -7.48
N GLY A 66 3.16 -9.06 -7.69
CA GLY A 66 2.75 -10.44 -7.86
C GLY A 66 2.37 -11.16 -6.57
N PHE A 67 2.29 -10.48 -5.42
CA PHE A 67 1.85 -11.09 -4.16
C PHE A 67 0.35 -11.36 -4.15
N ASP A 68 -0.06 -12.36 -3.38
CA ASP A 68 -1.47 -12.53 -2.99
C ASP A 68 -1.74 -11.66 -1.76
N VAL A 69 -2.71 -10.74 -1.83
CA VAL A 69 -2.90 -9.74 -0.77
C VAL A 69 -4.18 -9.99 0.00
N VAL A 70 -4.04 -10.15 1.31
CA VAL A 70 -5.17 -10.16 2.26
C VAL A 70 -5.21 -8.81 2.96
N ASN A 71 -6.05 -7.91 2.43
CA ASN A 71 -6.25 -6.58 3.00
C ASN A 71 -7.37 -6.62 4.03
N LEU A 72 -7.03 -6.44 5.31
CA LEU A 72 -7.97 -6.47 6.43
C LEU A 72 -8.73 -5.14 6.60
N GLY A 73 -8.34 -4.10 5.86
CA GLY A 73 -8.98 -2.79 5.91
C GLY A 73 -8.50 -1.91 7.07
N PRO A 74 -9.21 -0.80 7.33
CA PRO A 74 -8.90 0.14 8.41
C PRO A 74 -9.39 -0.37 9.77
N CYS A 75 -8.98 0.30 10.85
CA CYS A 75 -9.45 0.05 12.22
C CYS A 75 -9.39 -1.43 12.65
N VAL A 76 -8.32 -2.15 12.27
CA VAL A 76 -8.25 -3.61 12.43
C VAL A 76 -8.09 -3.98 13.91
N PRO A 77 -9.03 -4.72 14.52
CA PRO A 77 -8.85 -5.23 15.86
C PRO A 77 -7.63 -6.16 15.94
N THR A 78 -6.86 -6.06 17.02
CA THR A 78 -5.62 -6.84 17.16
C THR A 78 -5.88 -8.35 17.12
N GLU A 79 -6.99 -8.81 17.67
CA GLU A 79 -7.38 -10.22 17.65
C GLU A 79 -7.72 -10.71 16.24
N LEU A 80 -8.30 -9.85 15.39
CA LEU A 80 -8.54 -10.14 13.98
C LEU A 80 -7.22 -10.30 13.25
N LEU A 81 -6.28 -9.37 13.45
CA LEU A 81 -4.95 -9.44 12.86
C LEU A 81 -4.23 -10.76 13.18
N VAL A 82 -4.25 -11.17 14.44
CA VAL A 82 -3.64 -12.43 14.90
C VAL A 82 -4.33 -13.63 14.26
N ARG A 83 -5.67 -13.66 14.25
CA ARG A 83 -6.45 -14.75 13.68
C ARG A 83 -6.14 -14.95 12.18
N GLU A 84 -6.20 -13.87 11.41
CA GLU A 84 -5.96 -13.93 9.97
C GLU A 84 -4.49 -14.27 9.66
N SER A 85 -3.55 -13.77 10.47
CA SER A 85 -2.14 -14.14 10.34
C SER A 85 -1.89 -15.63 10.57
N LEU A 86 -2.58 -16.25 11.54
CA LEU A 86 -2.49 -17.70 11.77
C LEU A 86 -3.12 -18.51 10.63
N ALA A 87 -4.24 -18.02 10.08
CA ALA A 87 -4.97 -18.69 9.01
C ALA A 87 -4.18 -18.67 7.70
N HIS A 88 -3.61 -17.52 7.33
CA HIS A 88 -2.95 -17.32 6.04
C HIS A 88 -1.44 -17.61 6.07
N ARG A 89 -0.81 -17.60 7.25
CA ARG A 89 0.66 -17.75 7.41
C ARG A 89 1.44 -16.88 6.42
N PRO A 90 1.24 -15.56 6.47
CA PRO A 90 1.75 -14.67 5.44
C PRO A 90 3.28 -14.68 5.40
N ALA A 91 3.83 -14.43 4.21
CA ALA A 91 5.25 -14.17 4.02
C ALA A 91 5.67 -12.80 4.57
N LEU A 92 4.73 -11.86 4.70
CA LEU A 92 4.93 -10.54 5.28
C LEU A 92 3.63 -10.01 5.89
N LEU A 93 3.72 -9.41 7.07
CA LEU A 93 2.69 -8.57 7.65
C LEU A 93 3.05 -7.09 7.50
N VAL A 94 2.14 -6.29 6.94
CA VAL A 94 2.28 -4.84 6.76
C VAL A 94 1.21 -4.12 7.57
N VAL A 95 1.64 -3.36 8.57
CA VAL A 95 0.76 -2.43 9.30
C VAL A 95 0.96 -1.03 8.75
N SER A 96 -0.13 -0.36 8.34
CA SER A 96 -0.05 1.00 7.84
C SER A 96 -0.91 1.93 8.70
N SER A 97 -0.34 3.08 9.06
CA SER A 97 -1.07 4.13 9.76
C SER A 97 -0.65 5.51 9.26
N VAL A 98 -1.62 6.40 9.12
CA VAL A 98 -1.44 7.79 8.69
C VAL A 98 -2.16 8.79 9.61
N ASN A 99 -2.81 8.33 10.68
CA ASN A 99 -3.53 9.21 11.62
C ASN A 99 -2.63 9.89 12.67
N GLY A 100 -1.34 9.57 12.74
CA GLY A 100 -0.42 10.12 13.75
C GLY A 100 -0.43 9.40 15.11
N HIS A 101 -1.13 8.27 15.23
CA HIS A 101 -1.16 7.42 16.42
C HIS A 101 -0.61 6.01 16.17
N GLY A 102 0.00 5.80 14.99
CA GLY A 102 0.52 4.51 14.56
C GLY A 102 1.57 3.90 15.48
N TYR A 103 2.35 4.69 16.21
CA TYR A 103 3.30 4.16 17.21
C TYR A 103 2.57 3.37 18.32
N GLN A 104 1.51 3.93 18.91
CA GLN A 104 0.79 3.29 20.03
C GLN A 104 0.02 2.05 19.57
N ASP A 105 -0.65 2.15 18.43
CA ASP A 105 -1.34 1.02 17.80
C ASP A 105 -0.35 -0.08 17.43
N GLY A 106 0.79 0.30 16.81
CA GLY A 106 1.85 -0.60 16.39
C GLY A 106 2.41 -1.43 17.54
N ILE A 107 2.81 -0.80 18.64
CA ILE A 107 3.34 -1.49 19.83
C ILE A 107 2.34 -2.54 20.35
N ARG A 108 1.06 -2.18 20.45
CA ARG A 108 0.02 -3.11 20.91
C ARG A 108 -0.17 -4.27 19.94
N MET A 109 -0.26 -3.97 18.64
CA MET A 109 -0.52 -4.95 17.60
C MET A 109 0.61 -5.98 17.49
N ILE A 110 1.86 -5.51 17.42
CA ILE A 110 3.00 -6.41 17.25
C ILE A 110 3.24 -7.27 18.50
N GLY A 111 3.05 -6.71 19.70
CA GLY A 111 3.15 -7.47 20.94
C GLY A 111 2.21 -8.70 20.93
N LYS A 112 0.95 -8.50 20.52
CA LYS A 112 -0.03 -9.59 20.40
C LYS A 112 0.28 -10.60 19.31
N VAL A 113 0.86 -10.16 18.19
CA VAL A 113 1.35 -11.07 17.16
C VAL A 113 2.49 -11.94 17.71
N ARG A 114 3.46 -11.36 18.43
CA ARG A 114 4.63 -12.07 18.96
C ARG A 114 4.34 -12.96 20.17
N GLU A 115 3.21 -12.77 20.85
CA GLU A 115 2.68 -13.74 21.83
C GLU A 115 2.39 -15.12 21.21
N ARG A 116 2.16 -15.19 19.88
CA ARG A 116 1.89 -16.44 19.16
C ARG A 116 3.17 -17.09 18.65
N ALA A 117 3.44 -18.30 19.11
CA ALA A 117 4.64 -19.05 18.75
C ALA A 117 4.79 -19.25 17.23
N GLU A 118 3.67 -19.48 16.55
CA GLU A 118 3.57 -19.72 15.12
C GLU A 118 3.88 -18.48 14.28
N LEU A 119 3.71 -17.29 14.86
CA LEU A 119 3.89 -16.01 14.17
C LEU A 119 5.22 -15.32 14.52
N ARG A 120 6.00 -15.83 15.47
CA ARG A 120 7.26 -15.18 15.91
C ARG A 120 8.27 -14.94 14.80
N ALA A 121 8.31 -15.83 13.81
CA ALA A 121 9.24 -15.73 12.68
C ALA A 121 8.64 -15.06 11.44
N VAL A 122 7.36 -14.66 11.47
CA VAL A 122 6.72 -13.97 10.35
C VAL A 122 7.27 -12.55 10.27
N PRO A 123 7.89 -12.13 9.14
CA PRO A 123 8.33 -10.76 8.97
C PRO A 123 7.16 -9.79 9.13
N ALA A 124 7.36 -8.73 9.90
CA ALA A 124 6.36 -7.69 10.14
C ALA A 124 6.99 -6.31 9.97
N VAL A 125 6.31 -5.43 9.25
CA VAL A 125 6.73 -4.05 9.07
C VAL A 125 5.59 -3.10 9.38
N ILE A 126 5.94 -1.86 9.76
CA ILE A 126 4.98 -0.79 9.99
C ILE A 126 5.42 0.47 9.25
N GLY A 127 4.49 1.26 8.74
CA GLY A 127 4.85 2.55 8.17
C GLY A 127 3.72 3.53 7.95
N GLY A 128 4.14 4.73 7.52
CA GLY A 128 3.30 5.89 7.31
C GLY A 128 3.54 6.97 8.38
N LYS A 129 2.50 7.74 8.72
CA LYS A 129 2.57 8.82 9.71
C LYS A 129 2.25 8.26 11.10
N LEU A 130 3.29 7.79 11.79
CA LEU A 130 3.17 7.09 13.08
C LEU A 130 3.05 8.02 14.31
N GLY A 131 3.26 9.33 14.12
CA GLY A 131 3.19 10.35 15.17
C GLY A 131 2.63 11.67 14.64
N ILE A 132 2.25 12.56 15.56
CA ILE A 132 1.71 13.89 15.22
C ILE A 132 2.80 14.96 15.04
N GLU A 133 3.98 14.75 15.62
CA GLU A 133 5.10 15.73 15.63
C GLU A 133 6.05 15.60 14.42
N GLY A 134 5.67 14.79 13.42
CA GLY A 134 6.48 14.53 12.22
C GLY A 134 7.16 13.16 12.27
N ALA A 135 8.40 13.09 11.78
CA ALA A 135 9.19 11.86 11.77
C ALA A 135 9.36 11.30 13.19
N GLN A 136 9.37 9.97 13.31
CA GLN A 136 9.52 9.32 14.61
C GLN A 136 10.90 9.61 15.22
N SER A 137 10.95 9.73 16.55
CA SER A 137 12.24 9.78 17.23
C SER A 137 12.99 8.47 17.06
N ALA A 138 14.33 8.50 17.15
CA ALA A 138 15.14 7.29 17.10
C ALA A 138 14.78 6.29 18.21
N GLU A 139 14.29 6.79 19.34
CA GLU A 139 13.81 5.97 20.46
C GLU A 139 12.50 5.24 20.11
N GLN A 140 11.51 5.95 19.57
CA GLN A 140 10.24 5.34 19.13
C GLN A 140 10.46 4.27 18.06
N LEU A 141 11.38 4.53 17.13
CA LEU A 141 11.80 3.56 16.13
C LEU A 141 12.42 2.31 16.78
N ALA A 142 13.38 2.51 17.70
CA ALA A 142 14.04 1.41 18.39
C ALA A 142 13.05 0.57 19.22
N GLU A 143 12.05 1.21 19.84
CA GLU A 143 11.00 0.52 20.59
C GLU A 143 10.08 -0.31 19.70
N LEU A 144 9.68 0.18 18.53
CA LEU A 144 8.89 -0.60 17.57
C LEU A 144 9.65 -1.84 17.08
N ILE A 145 10.95 -1.70 16.81
CA ILE A 145 11.80 -2.82 16.43
C ILE A 145 11.95 -3.80 17.59
N ALA A 146 12.24 -3.31 18.80
CA ALA A 146 12.37 -4.14 20.00
C ALA A 146 11.07 -4.87 20.36
N ALA A 147 9.90 -4.27 20.10
CA ALA A 147 8.59 -4.88 20.28
C ALA A 147 8.32 -6.01 19.27
N GLY A 148 9.05 -6.02 18.15
CA GLY A 148 9.08 -7.16 17.23
C GLY A 148 8.77 -6.83 15.77
N TYR A 149 8.76 -5.56 15.36
CA TYR A 149 8.80 -5.22 13.94
C TYR A 149 10.22 -5.42 13.38
N ASP A 150 10.30 -5.85 12.14
CA ASP A 150 11.57 -6.05 11.42
C ASP A 150 12.03 -4.76 10.73
N ALA A 151 11.09 -3.89 10.35
CA ALA A 151 11.39 -2.58 9.79
C ALA A 151 10.25 -1.57 10.05
N VAL A 152 10.60 -0.29 10.08
CA VAL A 152 9.66 0.83 10.18
C VAL A 152 9.95 1.81 9.04
N PHE A 153 8.91 2.28 8.38
CA PHE A 153 9.00 3.20 7.24
C PHE A 153 8.26 4.51 7.51
N ASP A 154 8.83 5.63 7.08
CA ASP A 154 8.13 6.92 7.10
C ASP A 154 7.11 7.05 5.94
N ASP A 155 6.33 8.13 5.95
CA ASP A 155 5.37 8.49 4.90
C ASP A 155 6.00 9.27 3.72
N GLY A 156 7.33 9.37 3.68
CA GLY A 156 8.09 10.04 2.64
C GLY A 156 8.44 9.15 1.46
N ALA A 157 9.01 9.77 0.42
CA ALA A 157 9.43 9.07 -0.80
C ALA A 157 10.53 8.02 -0.52
N GLU A 158 11.43 8.30 0.43
CA GLU A 158 12.49 7.35 0.82
C GLU A 158 11.91 6.15 1.59
N GLY A 159 10.87 6.34 2.40
CA GLY A 159 10.13 5.26 3.05
C GLY A 159 9.54 4.29 2.02
N ILE A 160 8.89 4.80 0.97
CA ILE A 160 8.36 3.98 -0.13
C ILE A 160 9.48 3.23 -0.86
N ALA A 161 10.56 3.91 -1.23
CA ALA A 161 11.68 3.30 -1.92
C ALA A 161 12.35 2.19 -1.08
N SER A 162 12.50 2.41 0.23
CA SER A 162 13.03 1.43 1.16
C SER A 162 12.11 0.21 1.30
N PHE A 163 10.80 0.43 1.32
CA PHE A 163 9.82 -0.65 1.38
C PHE A 163 9.88 -1.52 0.11
N GLN A 164 9.98 -0.91 -1.08
CA GLN A 164 10.14 -1.67 -2.32
C GLN A 164 11.40 -2.55 -2.31
N ARG A 165 12.55 -2.03 -1.83
CA ARG A 165 13.77 -2.83 -1.68
C ARG A 165 13.60 -4.02 -0.74
N LEU A 166 12.84 -3.85 0.35
CA LEU A 166 12.49 -4.96 1.24
C LEU A 166 11.67 -6.02 0.50
N LEU A 167 10.65 -5.61 -0.27
CA LEU A 167 9.79 -6.54 -1.01
C LEU A 167 10.57 -7.35 -2.05
N ASP A 168 11.57 -6.74 -2.69
CA ASP A 168 12.46 -7.44 -3.63
C ASP A 168 13.35 -8.47 -2.95
N SER A 169 13.70 -8.27 -1.67
CA SER A 169 14.51 -9.21 -0.89
C SER A 169 13.74 -10.43 -0.38
N LEU A 170 12.40 -10.41 -0.42
CA LEU A 170 11.59 -11.51 0.06
C LEU A 170 11.77 -12.76 -0.83
N PRO A 171 11.94 -13.96 -0.24
CA PRO A 171 12.19 -15.17 -0.99
C PRO A 171 11.04 -15.46 -1.98
N GLN A 172 11.38 -15.56 -3.26
CA GLN A 172 10.43 -15.95 -4.30
C GLN A 172 10.25 -17.46 -4.27
N ARG A 173 9.09 -17.93 -3.79
CA ARG A 173 8.64 -19.30 -4.12
C ARG A 173 8.03 -19.26 -5.52
N VAL A 174 8.77 -19.79 -6.49
CA VAL A 174 8.31 -19.98 -7.86
C VAL A 174 7.67 -21.36 -7.94
N LEU A 175 6.41 -21.44 -8.37
CA LEU A 175 5.76 -22.71 -8.67
C LEU A 175 6.52 -23.38 -9.82
N THR A 176 7.03 -24.59 -9.57
CA THR A 176 7.65 -25.45 -10.60
C THR A 176 6.63 -26.43 -11.15
#